data_AF-A0A1Y3FMA0-F1
#
_entry.id   AF-A0A1Y3FMA0-F1
#
_cell.length_a   1.000
_cell.length_b   1.000
_cell.length_c   1.000
_cell.angle_alpha   90.00
_cell.angle_beta   90.00
_cell.angle_gamma   90.00
#
_symmetry.space_group_name_H-M   'P 1'
#
loop_
_entity.id
_entity.type
_entity.pdbx_description
1 polymer ?
#
loop_
_entity_poly.entity_id
_entity_poly.type
_entity_poly.pdbx_seq_one_letter_code
_entity_poly.pdbx_strand_id
1 'polypeptide(L)'
;MLDEESALWLDPRRAADDEVTSWLTFHTGVRLVTAASDADFVLADPASLPPLAALAAGTDEEPHRSATALLDVRDAAGTMRIRAEGPGIDGHAIADAPWADEGFLDAWRANGERFPRGVDLLLVDAGSVAALPRTTRLRAADPRSEA
;
A
#
# COMPACT_ATOMS: atom_id res chain seq x y z
N MET A 1 -12.26 11.14 -0.83
CA MET A 1 -11.16 10.20 -1.17
C MET A 1 -11.73 9.00 -1.88
N LEU A 2 -12.77 8.35 -1.34
CA LEU A 2 -13.64 7.48 -2.13
C LEU A 2 -14.93 8.21 -2.48
N ASP A 3 -15.33 8.10 -3.73
CA ASP A 3 -16.54 8.65 -4.33
C ASP A 3 -16.97 7.78 -5.52
N GLU A 4 -18.01 8.20 -6.23
CA GLU A 4 -18.56 7.50 -7.40
C GLU A 4 -17.62 7.44 -8.62
N GLU A 5 -16.59 8.29 -8.67
CA GLU A 5 -15.59 8.27 -9.73
C GLU A 5 -14.44 7.29 -9.44
N SER A 6 -14.30 6.90 -8.16
CA SER A 6 -13.23 6.03 -7.68
C SER A 6 -13.53 4.55 -7.92
N ALA A 7 -12.51 3.80 -8.32
CA ALA A 7 -12.53 2.34 -8.39
C ALA A 7 -11.81 1.70 -7.20
N LEU A 8 -12.47 0.76 -6.53
CA LEU A 8 -11.93 0.04 -5.36
C LEU A 8 -11.85 -1.46 -5.62
N TRP A 9 -10.65 -2.02 -5.44
CA TRP A 9 -10.45 -3.45 -5.34
C TRP A 9 -10.36 -3.86 -3.87
N LEU A 10 -11.04 -4.95 -3.51
CA LEU A 10 -11.02 -5.55 -2.19
C LEU A 10 -10.34 -6.91 -2.27
N ASP A 11 -9.59 -7.29 -1.25
CA ASP A 11 -9.14 -8.67 -1.13
C ASP A 11 -10.33 -9.67 -1.12
N PRO A 12 -10.09 -10.95 -1.44
CA PRO A 12 -11.16 -11.93 -1.57
C PRO A 12 -12.04 -12.11 -0.33
N ARG A 13 -11.48 -11.91 0.88
CA ARG A 13 -12.24 -12.06 2.13
C ARG A 13 -13.25 -10.92 2.27
N ARG A 14 -12.81 -9.68 2.07
CA ARG A 14 -13.67 -8.48 2.16
C ARG A 14 -14.64 -8.39 0.98
N ALA A 15 -14.23 -8.84 -0.21
CA ALA A 15 -15.10 -8.88 -1.39
C ALA A 15 -16.26 -9.87 -1.25
N ALA A 16 -16.09 -10.93 -0.44
CA ALA A 16 -17.13 -11.93 -0.18
C ALA A 16 -18.08 -11.54 0.98
N ASP A 17 -17.85 -10.41 1.63
CA ASP A 17 -18.67 -9.91 2.73
C ASP A 17 -19.69 -8.89 2.21
N ASP A 18 -20.96 -9.31 2.14
CA ASP A 18 -22.08 -8.49 1.65
C ASP A 18 -22.31 -7.24 2.51
N GLU A 19 -22.03 -7.30 3.82
CA GLU A 19 -22.18 -6.14 4.71
C GLU A 19 -21.11 -5.09 4.40
N VAL A 20 -19.86 -5.52 4.25
CA VAL A 20 -18.73 -4.63 3.88
C VAL A 20 -18.97 -3.99 2.52
N THR A 21 -19.29 -4.78 1.51
CA THR A 21 -19.48 -4.29 0.13
C THR A 21 -20.69 -3.36 0.02
N SER A 22 -21.81 -3.70 0.67
CA SER A 22 -23.00 -2.84 0.71
C SER A 22 -22.74 -1.54 1.47
N TRP A 23 -22.01 -1.60 2.59
CA TRP A 23 -21.69 -0.40 3.35
C TRP A 23 -20.82 0.56 2.54
N LEU A 24 -19.77 0.05 1.88
CA LEU A 24 -18.87 0.86 1.05
C LEU A 24 -19.61 1.51 -0.12
N THR A 25 -20.36 0.73 -0.89
CA THR A 25 -21.09 1.23 -2.06
C THR A 25 -22.19 2.21 -1.68
N PHE A 26 -22.94 1.96 -0.60
CA PHE A 26 -24.01 2.85 -0.16
C PHE A 26 -23.49 4.19 0.38
N HIS A 27 -22.43 4.19 1.18
CA HIS A 27 -21.94 5.41 1.84
C HIS A 27 -20.97 6.23 1.00
N THR A 28 -20.28 5.60 0.04
CA THR A 28 -19.26 6.28 -0.79
C THR A 28 -19.60 6.35 -2.27
N GLY A 29 -20.49 5.49 -2.77
CA GLY A 29 -20.75 5.37 -4.21
C GLY A 29 -19.64 4.66 -5.00
N VAL A 30 -18.58 4.19 -4.33
CA VAL A 30 -17.39 3.62 -4.99
C VAL A 30 -17.72 2.45 -5.90
N ARG A 31 -17.05 2.40 -7.05
CA ARG A 31 -17.17 1.28 -8.00
C ARG A 31 -16.26 0.14 -7.58
N LEU A 32 -16.85 -0.98 -7.15
CA LEU A 32 -16.08 -2.19 -6.87
C LEU A 32 -15.60 -2.84 -8.18
N VAL A 33 -14.31 -3.16 -8.24
CA VAL A 33 -13.68 -3.84 -9.38
C VAL A 33 -13.09 -5.19 -8.99
N THR A 34 -13.09 -6.14 -9.92
CA THR A 34 -12.58 -7.50 -9.69
C THR A 34 -11.10 -7.64 -10.00
N ALA A 35 -10.59 -6.86 -10.95
CA ALA A 35 -9.18 -6.81 -11.31
C ALA A 35 -8.49 -5.64 -10.58
N ALA A 36 -7.41 -5.94 -9.85
CA ALA A 36 -6.65 -4.91 -9.13
C ALA A 36 -5.95 -3.89 -10.04
N SER A 37 -5.75 -4.22 -11.32
CA SER A 37 -5.21 -3.31 -12.33
C SER A 37 -6.15 -2.15 -12.68
N ASP A 38 -7.45 -2.32 -12.41
CA ASP A 38 -8.50 -1.37 -12.79
C ASP A 38 -8.90 -0.47 -11.61
N ALA A 39 -8.16 -0.56 -10.50
CA ALA A 39 -8.48 0.08 -9.24
C ALA A 39 -7.64 1.33 -9.00
N ASP A 40 -8.29 2.39 -8.52
CA ASP A 40 -7.63 3.59 -7.99
C ASP A 40 -7.24 3.38 -6.52
N PHE A 41 -7.99 2.54 -5.82
CA PHE A 41 -7.73 2.14 -4.44
C PHE A 41 -7.75 0.62 -4.28
N VAL A 42 -6.85 0.11 -3.45
CA VAL A 42 -6.76 -1.32 -3.11
C VAL A 42 -6.88 -1.43 -1.60
N LEU A 43 -7.80 -2.25 -1.08
CA LEU A 43 -7.86 -2.60 0.34
C LEU A 43 -7.50 -4.07 0.52
N ALA A 44 -6.42 -4.34 1.25
CA ALA A 44 -5.90 -5.70 1.42
C ALA A 44 -5.16 -5.86 2.75
N ASP A 45 -5.01 -7.12 3.18
CA ASP A 45 -4.01 -7.51 4.18
C ASP A 45 -2.68 -7.87 3.47
N PRO A 46 -1.51 -7.87 4.15
CA PRO A 46 -0.21 -8.22 3.56
C PRO A 46 -0.19 -9.50 2.74
N ALA A 47 -0.85 -10.55 3.22
CA ALA A 47 -0.91 -11.86 2.54
C ALA A 47 -1.77 -11.86 1.26
N SER A 48 -2.61 -10.85 1.07
CA SER A 48 -3.58 -10.75 -0.02
C SER A 48 -3.31 -9.57 -0.97
N LEU A 49 -2.28 -8.77 -0.68
CA LEU A 49 -1.89 -7.63 -1.50
C LEU A 49 -1.45 -8.14 -2.89
N PRO A 50 -2.08 -7.66 -3.99
CA PRO A 50 -1.61 -7.99 -5.33
C PRO A 50 -0.16 -7.52 -5.54
N PRO A 51 0.62 -8.16 -6.43
CA PRO A 51 1.93 -7.67 -6.79
C PRO A 51 1.86 -6.18 -7.18
N LEU A 52 2.71 -5.33 -6.60
CA LEU A 52 2.67 -3.88 -6.86
C LEU A 52 2.76 -3.54 -8.36
N ALA A 53 3.46 -4.38 -9.13
CA ALA A 53 3.59 -4.24 -10.58
C ALA A 53 2.27 -4.47 -11.36
N ALA A 54 1.29 -5.15 -10.76
CA ALA A 54 -0.03 -5.39 -11.35
C ALA A 54 -1.01 -4.24 -11.10
N LEU A 55 -0.70 -3.34 -10.16
CA LEU A 55 -1.52 -2.18 -9.85
C LEU A 55 -1.29 -1.05 -10.86
N ALA A 56 -2.29 -0.18 -11.03
CA ALA A 56 -2.17 1.00 -11.87
C ALA A 56 -1.04 1.90 -11.34
N ALA A 57 0.05 2.06 -12.10
CA ALA A 57 1.19 2.88 -11.67
C ALA A 57 1.11 4.34 -12.13
N GLY A 58 0.00 4.74 -12.77
CA GLY A 58 -0.11 5.98 -13.53
C GLY A 58 0.75 5.99 -14.79
N THR A 59 0.78 7.12 -15.47
CA THR A 59 1.64 7.43 -16.62
C THR A 59 2.66 8.50 -16.26
N ASP A 60 3.59 8.81 -17.18
CA ASP A 60 4.56 9.88 -16.95
C ASP A 60 3.88 11.26 -16.95
N GLU A 61 2.82 11.43 -17.75
CA GLU A 61 2.00 12.64 -17.83
C GLU A 61 0.98 12.74 -16.68
N GLU A 62 0.44 11.60 -16.23
CA GLU A 62 -0.58 11.52 -15.19
C GLU A 62 -0.14 10.56 -14.05
N PRO A 63 0.97 10.84 -13.34
CA PRO A 63 1.47 9.95 -12.29
C PRO A 63 0.55 9.90 -11.07
N HIS A 64 -0.31 10.90 -10.92
CA HIS A 64 -1.33 11.00 -9.87
C HIS A 64 -2.50 10.03 -10.06
N ARG A 65 -2.66 9.42 -11.24
CA ARG A 65 -3.66 8.37 -11.52
C ARG A 65 -3.17 6.96 -11.19
N SER A 66 -2.12 6.86 -10.40
CA SER A 66 -1.69 5.60 -9.80
C SER A 66 -2.66 5.13 -8.73
N ALA A 67 -2.72 3.82 -8.52
CA ALA A 67 -3.41 3.23 -7.39
C ALA A 67 -2.74 3.63 -6.06
N THR A 68 -3.57 3.77 -5.03
CA THR A 68 -3.15 3.84 -3.62
C THR A 68 -3.60 2.57 -2.89
N ALA A 69 -2.67 1.84 -2.28
CA ALA A 69 -3.01 0.64 -1.52
C ALA A 69 -3.13 0.94 -0.02
N LEU A 70 -4.30 0.65 0.55
CA LEU A 70 -4.56 0.63 1.97
C LEU A 70 -4.25 -0.78 2.47
N LEU A 71 -3.09 -0.92 3.09
CA LEU A 71 -2.61 -2.17 3.65
C LEU A 71 -3.01 -2.25 5.12
N ASP A 72 -3.91 -3.15 5.45
CA ASP A 72 -4.34 -3.41 6.82
C ASP A 72 -3.31 -4.30 7.53
N VAL A 73 -2.55 -3.70 8.45
CA VAL A 73 -1.39 -4.34 9.11
C VAL A 73 -1.68 -4.71 10.57
N ARG A 74 -2.94 -4.59 11.01
CA ARG A 74 -3.35 -4.81 12.42
C ARG A 74 -2.96 -6.18 12.96
N ASP A 75 -3.11 -7.20 12.13
CA ASP A 75 -2.84 -8.60 12.49
C ASP A 75 -1.48 -9.09 11.93
N ALA A 76 -0.64 -8.17 11.42
CA ALA A 76 0.65 -8.55 10.86
C ALA A 76 1.61 -9.05 11.96
N ALA A 77 2.22 -10.21 11.72
CA ALA A 77 3.10 -10.87 12.68
C ALA A 77 4.43 -11.24 12.01
N GLY A 78 5.38 -10.31 12.06
CA GLY A 78 6.72 -10.47 11.52
C GLY A 78 7.74 -9.76 12.41
N THR A 79 9.01 -9.97 12.14
CA THR A 79 10.13 -9.37 12.91
C THR A 79 10.97 -8.40 12.08
N MET A 80 10.55 -8.13 10.84
CA MET A 80 11.26 -7.22 9.96
C MET A 80 11.29 -5.82 10.57
N ARG A 81 12.48 -5.20 10.52
CA ARG A 81 12.66 -3.76 10.77
C ARG A 81 13.14 -3.12 9.49
N ILE A 82 12.60 -1.97 9.15
CA ILE A 82 12.95 -1.25 7.93
C ILE A 82 13.64 0.06 8.26
N ARG A 83 14.62 0.41 7.43
CA ARG A 83 15.19 1.75 7.33
C ARG A 83 14.54 2.46 6.15
N ALA A 84 13.88 3.59 6.43
CA ALA A 84 13.24 4.43 5.45
C ALA A 84 14.02 5.73 5.22
N GLU A 85 14.15 6.13 3.95
CA GLU A 85 14.79 7.38 3.53
C GLU A 85 14.06 8.01 2.34
N GLY A 86 14.10 9.33 2.19
CA GLY A 86 13.51 10.01 1.06
C GLY A 86 12.96 11.39 1.43
N PRO A 87 12.27 12.06 0.48
CA PRO A 87 11.64 13.35 0.75
C PRO A 87 10.71 13.29 1.97
N GLY A 88 10.84 14.26 2.87
CA GLY A 88 10.06 14.32 4.12
C GLY A 88 10.65 13.55 5.30
N ILE A 89 11.76 12.82 5.13
CA ILE A 89 12.50 12.13 6.20
C ILE A 89 13.84 12.83 6.40
N ASP A 90 14.11 13.30 7.63
CA ASP A 90 15.41 13.88 7.97
C ASP A 90 16.45 12.77 8.18
N GLY A 91 17.33 12.58 7.18
CA GLY A 91 18.27 11.48 7.15
C GLY A 91 17.58 10.14 6.93
N HIS A 92 17.18 9.47 8.01
CA HIS A 92 16.51 8.17 7.98
C HIS A 92 15.60 7.95 9.19
N ALA A 93 14.63 7.05 9.02
CA ALA A 93 13.82 6.52 10.11
C ALA A 93 13.95 5.00 10.17
N ILE A 94 13.97 4.43 11.38
CA ILE A 94 13.89 2.99 11.60
C ILE A 94 12.53 2.69 12.24
N ALA A 95 11.83 1.69 11.71
CA ALA A 95 10.54 1.26 12.24
C ALA A 95 10.39 -0.25 12.17
N ASP A 96 9.61 -0.80 13.09
CA ASP A 96 9.14 -2.18 13.00
C ASP A 96 8.12 -2.28 11.87
N ALA A 97 8.29 -3.29 11.03
CA ALA A 97 7.46 -3.54 9.87
C ALA A 97 7.04 -5.02 9.84
N PRO A 98 6.23 -5.48 10.82
CA PRO A 98 5.82 -6.89 10.91
C PRO A 98 5.00 -7.36 9.69
N TRP A 99 4.57 -6.42 8.86
CA TRP A 99 3.82 -6.63 7.62
C TRP A 99 4.71 -6.83 6.38
N ALA A 100 6.02 -6.55 6.48
CA ALA A 100 6.94 -6.61 5.36
C ALA A 100 7.86 -7.83 5.44
N ASP A 101 8.25 -8.33 4.27
CA ASP A 101 9.31 -9.32 4.08
C ASP A 101 10.31 -8.85 3.01
N GLU A 102 11.35 -9.64 2.75
CA GLU A 102 12.35 -9.32 1.71
C GLU A 102 11.73 -9.19 0.32
N GLY A 103 10.72 -10.00 0.00
CA GLY A 103 10.00 -9.95 -1.28
C GLY A 103 9.26 -8.63 -1.47
N PHE A 104 8.63 -8.12 -0.40
CA PHE A 104 8.03 -6.80 -0.39
C PHE A 104 9.07 -5.70 -0.61
N LEU A 105 10.23 -5.77 0.06
CA LEU A 105 11.30 -4.77 -0.11
C LEU A 105 11.81 -4.71 -1.55
N ASP A 106 11.97 -5.87 -2.21
CA ASP A 106 12.32 -5.94 -3.63
C ASP A 106 11.23 -5.35 -4.53
N ALA A 107 9.95 -5.69 -4.28
CA ALA A 107 8.83 -5.12 -5.01
C ALA A 107 8.73 -3.59 -4.82
N TRP A 108 8.98 -3.10 -3.60
CA TRP A 108 8.98 -1.69 -3.27
C TRP A 108 10.11 -0.93 -3.98
N ARG A 109 11.31 -1.52 -4.04
CA ARG A 109 12.43 -0.97 -4.80
C ARG A 109 12.09 -0.86 -6.28
N ALA A 110 11.55 -1.91 -6.89
CA ALA A 110 11.12 -1.89 -8.29
C ALA A 110 9.99 -0.87 -8.55
N ASN A 111 9.09 -0.66 -7.57
CA ASN A 111 8.07 0.38 -7.63
C ASN A 111 8.69 1.78 -7.71
N GLY A 112 9.67 2.09 -6.84
CA GLY A 112 10.33 3.39 -6.80
C GLY A 112 11.25 3.68 -8.00
N GLU A 113 11.82 2.64 -8.63
CA GLU A 113 12.66 2.78 -9.85
C GLU A 113 11.88 3.32 -11.06
N ARG A 114 10.54 3.34 -11.00
CA ARG A 114 9.64 3.83 -12.06
C ARG A 114 9.25 5.30 -11.92
N PHE A 115 9.78 6.01 -10.92
CA PHE A 115 9.43 7.40 -10.65
C PHE A 115 9.49 8.26 -11.95
N PRO A 116 8.45 9.07 -12.27
CA PRO A 116 7.36 9.51 -11.39
C PRO A 116 6.20 8.52 -11.20
N ARG A 117 6.20 7.41 -11.92
CA ARG A 117 5.20 6.34 -11.81
C ARG A 117 5.45 5.46 -10.59
N GLY A 118 4.44 4.70 -10.22
CA GLY A 118 4.46 3.78 -9.08
C GLY A 118 3.20 3.92 -8.24
N VAL A 119 3.03 3.05 -7.25
CA VAL A 119 1.92 3.12 -6.29
C VAL A 119 2.38 3.67 -4.96
N ASP A 120 1.45 4.29 -4.23
CA ASP A 120 1.66 4.74 -2.86
C ASP A 120 0.91 3.81 -1.89
N LEU A 121 1.42 3.70 -0.66
CA LEU A 121 0.85 2.83 0.37
C LEU A 121 0.41 3.63 1.58
N LEU A 122 -0.73 3.24 2.15
CA LEU A 122 -1.19 3.63 3.47
C LEU A 122 -1.23 2.37 4.35
N LEU A 123 -0.38 2.33 5.36
CA LEU A 123 -0.35 1.28 6.37
C LEU A 123 -1.38 1.63 7.44
N VAL A 124 -2.38 0.78 7.63
CA VAL A 124 -3.49 1.00 8.56
C VAL A 124 -3.36 0.04 9.72
N ASP A 125 -3.17 0.58 10.92
CA ASP A 125 -3.15 -0.14 12.18
C ASP A 125 -4.34 0.32 13.07
N ALA A 126 -4.57 -0.32 14.22
CA ALA A 126 -5.76 -0.16 15.05
C ALA A 126 -6.00 1.28 15.53
N GLY A 127 -4.93 2.08 15.67
CA GLY A 127 -5.01 3.47 16.11
C GLY A 127 -4.08 4.42 15.35
N SER A 128 -3.44 3.97 14.27
CA SER A 128 -2.50 4.78 13.53
C SER A 128 -2.55 4.50 12.02
N VAL A 129 -2.15 5.51 11.25
CA VAL A 129 -1.96 5.38 9.81
C VAL A 129 -0.59 5.96 9.47
N ALA A 130 0.21 5.20 8.73
CA ALA A 130 1.48 5.66 8.18
C ALA A 130 1.43 5.61 6.65
N ALA A 131 2.05 6.59 5.99
CA ALA A 131 2.10 6.64 4.53
C ALA A 131 3.51 6.30 4.03
N LEU A 132 3.57 5.52 2.95
CA LEU A 132 4.77 5.26 2.17
C LEU A 132 4.56 5.78 0.75
N PRO A 133 4.95 7.04 0.48
CA PRO A 133 5.02 7.54 -0.89
C PRO A 133 6.01 6.72 -1.72
N ARG A 134 5.76 6.52 -3.01
CA ARG A 134 6.59 5.73 -3.95
C ARG A 134 8.05 6.15 -4.04
N THR A 135 8.37 7.38 -3.63
CA THR A 135 9.74 7.92 -3.57
C THR A 135 10.51 7.46 -2.33
N THR A 136 9.82 6.90 -1.33
CA THR A 136 10.43 6.42 -0.09
C THR A 136 11.27 5.20 -0.40
N ARG A 137 12.55 5.21 -0.04
CA ARG A 137 13.45 4.08 -0.18
C ARG A 137 13.40 3.26 1.10
N LEU A 138 13.12 1.97 0.97
CA LEU A 138 13.09 1.03 2.09
C LEU A 138 14.20 -0.01 1.95
N ARG A 139 14.84 -0.34 3.07
CA ARG A 139 15.84 -1.41 3.20
C ARG A 139 15.62 -2.13 4.52
N ALA A 140 15.99 -3.41 4.60
CA ALA A 140 16.06 -4.09 5.88
C ALA A 140 17.06 -3.36 6.79
N ALA A 141 16.67 -3.09 8.04
CA ALA A 141 17.57 -2.53 9.04
C ALA A 141 18.41 -3.67 9.64
N ASP A 142 19.73 -3.45 9.80
CA ASP A 142 20.56 -4.42 10.53
C ASP A 142 20.05 -4.47 11.98
N PRO A 143 19.74 -5.66 12.53
CA PRO A 143 19.34 -5.82 13.93
C PRO A 143 20.37 -5.26 14.94
N ARG A 144 21.59 -4.93 14.51
CA ARG A 144 22.65 -4.31 15.34
C ARG A 144 22.78 -2.80 15.18
N SER A 145 21.98 -2.16 14.34
CA SER A 145 21.97 -0.70 14.18
C SER A 145 21.11 -0.04 15.27
N GLU A 146 21.51 -0.19 16.54
CA GLU A 146 21.24 0.70 17.68
C GLU A 146 21.86 0.07 18.95
N ALA A 147 23.09 0.49 19.25
CA ALA A 147 23.74 0.42 20.57
C ALA A 147 24.42 1.77 20.81
#